data_AF-A0A5B8RY30-F1
#
_entry.id   AF-A0A5B8RY30-F1
#
_cell.length_a   1.000
_cell.length_b   1.000
_cell.length_c   1.000
_cell.angle_alpha   90.00
_cell.angle_beta   90.00
_cell.angle_gamma   90.00
#
_symmetry.space_group_name_H-M   'P 1'
#
loop_
_entity.id
_entity.type
_entity.pdbx_description
1 polymer ?
#
loop_
_entity_poly.entity_id
_entity_poly.type
_entity_poly.pdbx_seq_one_letter_code
_entity_poly.pdbx_strand_id
1 'polypeptide(L)' 'MYWSSWSEFLHMGGYGRYVWGSLAVMMVVIAAEIWQLRSRRRHME' A
#
# COMPACT_ATOMS: atom_id res chain seq x y z
N MET A 1 -25.92 -5.21 -8.83
CA MET A 1 -24.64 -4.58 -9.19
C MET A 1 -24.56 -3.28 -8.42
N TYR A 2 -23.83 -3.26 -7.30
CA TYR A 2 -23.95 -2.19 -6.29
C TYR A 2 -22.82 -1.16 -6.34
N TRP A 3 -21.95 -1.22 -7.36
CA TRP A 3 -21.04 -0.13 -7.69
C TRP A 3 -21.31 0.33 -9.10
N SER A 4 -21.76 1.57 -9.16
CA SER A 4 -22.18 2.27 -10.36
C SER A 4 -20.96 2.92 -11.04
N SER A 5 -19.85 3.05 -10.32
CA SER A 5 -18.64 3.72 -10.82
C SER A 5 -17.37 3.33 -10.08
N TRP A 6 -16.23 3.44 -10.78
CA TRP A 6 -14.88 3.40 -10.17
C TRP A 6 -14.68 4.48 -9.10
N SER A 7 -15.45 5.56 -9.14
CA SER A 7 -15.43 6.61 -8.13
C SER A 7 -15.94 6.11 -6.77
N GLU A 8 -17.01 5.29 -6.74
CA GLU A 8 -17.53 4.67 -5.50
C GLU A 8 -16.54 3.64 -4.90
N PHE A 9 -15.70 3.02 -5.72
CA PHE A 9 -14.63 2.15 -5.22
C PHE A 9 -13.56 2.93 -4.47
N LEU A 10 -13.15 4.08 -5.01
CA LEU A 10 -12.15 4.93 -4.39
C LEU A 10 -12.75 5.67 -3.19
N HIS A 11 -13.98 6.15 -3.35
CA HIS A 11 -14.80 6.78 -2.34
C HIS A 11 -15.85 5.79 -1.81
N MET A 12 -15.42 4.77 -1.07
CA MET A 12 -16.29 3.83 -0.34
C MET A 12 -17.06 4.54 0.78
N GLY A 13 -17.92 5.52 0.45
CA GLY A 13 -18.79 6.21 1.41
C GLY A 13 -18.09 6.85 2.61
N GLY A 14 -16.79 7.16 2.50
CA GLY A 14 -15.95 7.70 3.60
C GLY A 14 -14.92 6.72 4.18
N TYR A 15 -15.06 5.40 3.94
CA TYR A 15 -14.14 4.37 4.43
C TYR A 15 -12.90 4.17 3.54
N GLY A 16 -12.96 4.61 2.29
CA GLY A 16 -11.87 4.43 1.32
C GLY A 16 -10.52 4.94 1.85
N ARG A 17 -10.52 6.05 2.60
CA ARG A 17 -9.29 6.60 3.21
C ARG A 17 -8.60 5.63 4.17
N TYR A 18 -9.35 4.85 4.95
CA TYR A 18 -8.78 3.87 5.87
C TYR A 18 -8.24 2.64 5.13
N VAL A 19 -8.95 2.18 4.11
CA VAL A 19 -8.54 1.02 3.30
C VAL A 19 -7.28 1.36 2.49
N TRP A 20 -7.32 2.45 1.73
CA TRP A 20 -6.18 2.91 0.93
C TRP A 20 -5.02 3.36 1.81
N GLY A 21 -5.28 3.99 2.96
CA GLY A 21 -4.26 4.37 3.93
C GLY A 21 -3.53 3.17 4.52
N SER A 22 -4.25 2.14 4.97
CA SER A 22 -3.63 0.92 5.51
C SER A 22 -2.86 0.13 4.45
N LEU A 23 -3.39 0.03 3.22
CA LEU A 23 -2.67 -0.53 2.07
C LEU A 23 -1.38 0.25 1.75
N ALA A 24 -1.44 1.59 1.78
CA ALA A 24 -0.27 2.43 1.53
C ALA A 24 0.79 2.23 2.62
N VAL A 25 0.40 2.18 3.89
CA VAL A 25 1.32 1.91 5.02
C VAL A 25 1.98 0.53 4.85
N MET A 26 1.19 -0.51 4.52
CA MET A 26 1.72 -1.85 4.26
C MET A 26 2.74 -1.84 3.13
N MET A 27 2.43 -1.20 2.00
CA MET A 27 3.36 -1.09 0.86
C MET A 27 4.66 -0.37 1.24
N VAL A 28 4.59 0.68 2.05
CA VAL A 28 5.78 1.41 2.54
C VAL A 28 6.66 0.50 3.40
N VAL A 29 6.07 -0.27 4.32
CA VAL A 29 6.83 -1.19 5.18
C VAL A 29 7.51 -2.27 4.34
N ILE A 30 6.79 -2.90 3.41
CA ILE A 30 7.36 -3.93 2.51
C ILE A 30 8.51 -3.33 1.67
N ALA A 31 8.33 -2.13 1.11
CA ALA A 31 9.37 -1.47 0.33
C ALA A 31 10.61 -1.16 1.17
N ALA A 32 10.43 -0.73 2.43
CA ALA A 32 11.51 -0.47 3.37
C ALA A 32 12.27 -1.77 3.71
N GLU A 33 11.57 -2.87 3.98
CA GLU A 33 12.18 -4.19 4.21
C GLU A 33 13.01 -4.64 3.00
N ILE A 34 12.45 -4.54 1.79
CA ILE A 34 13.18 -4.88 0.55
C ILE A 34 14.44 -4.02 0.40
N TRP A 35 14.35 -2.71 0.67
CA TRP A 35 15.51 -1.84 0.65
C TRP A 35 16.55 -2.29 1.66
N GLN A 36 16.18 -2.50 2.92
CA GLN A 36 17.11 -2.93 3.96
C GLN A 36 17.80 -4.25 3.59
N LEU A 37 17.06 -5.23 3.08
CA LEU A 37 17.61 -6.51 2.60
C LEU A 37 18.58 -6.30 1.43
N ARG A 38 18.24 -5.45 0.46
CA ARG A 38 19.14 -5.09 -0.65
C ARG A 38 20.41 -4.39 -0.16
N SER A 39 20.29 -3.49 0.81
CA SER A 39 21.44 -2.80 1.39
C SER A 39 22.37 -3.78 2.09
N ARG A 40 21.82 -4.69 2.91
CA ARG A 40 22.61 -5.72 3.61
C ARG A 40 23.33 -6.64 2.63
N ARG A 41 22.67 -7.07 1.55
CA ARG A 41 23.31 -7.87 0.49
C ARG A 41 24.51 -7.15 -0.13
N ARG A 42 24.41 -5.84 -0.39
CA ARG A 42 25.53 -5.03 -0.91
C ARG A 42 26.68 -4.81 0.07
N HIS A 43 26.47 -5.03 1.37
CA HIS A 43 27.54 -4.94 2.38
C HIS A 43 28.25 -6.27 2.63
N MET A 44 27.72 -7.38 2.11
CA MET A 44 28.30 -8.73 2.27
C MET A 44 29.07 -9.20 1.03
N GLU A 45 28.97 -8.46 -0.08
CA GLU A 45 29.84 -8.56 -1.26
C GLU A 45 31.03 -7.61 -1.09
#